data_AF-A0A6P0XR95-F1
#
_entry.id   AF-A0A6P0XR95-F1
#
_cell.length_a   1.000
_cell.length_b   1.000
_cell.length_c   1.000
_cell.angle_alpha   90.00
_cell.angle_beta   90.00
_cell.angle_gamma   90.00
#
_symmetry.space_group_name_H-M   'P 1'
#
loop_
_entity.id
_entity.type
_entity.pdbx_description
1 polymer ?
#
loop_
_entity_poly.entity_id
_entity_poly.type
_entity_poly.pdbx_seq_one_letter_code
_entity_poly.pdbx_strand_id
1 'polypeptide(L)' 'QEIQELKTAVLWYKACSIFEPDYYVDYLPDNPWVHQPFEIYEQISAADLAFTLTKMNIDR' A
#
# COMPACT_ATOMS: atom_id res chain seq x y z
N GLN A 1 -16.17 -10.14 25.48
CA GLN A 1 -15.37 -8.90 25.54
C GLN A 1 -15.83 -8.03 24.39
N GLU A 2 -16.32 -6.83 24.68
CA GLU A 2 -16.87 -5.91 23.68
C GLU A 2 -15.84 -4.83 23.32
N ILE A 3 -15.90 -4.35 22.09
CA ILE A 3 -15.06 -3.25 21.61
C ILE A 3 -15.50 -1.97 22.33
N GLN A 4 -14.56 -1.31 23.03
CA GLN A 4 -14.82 -0.08 23.79
C GLN A 4 -14.60 1.19 22.95
N GLU A 5 -13.70 1.13 21.96
CA GLU A 5 -13.33 2.26 21.11
C GLU A 5 -12.77 1.74 19.78
N LEU A 6 -12.95 2.52 18.71
CA LEU A 6 -12.38 2.28 17.39
C LEU A 6 -11.71 3.57 16.92
N LYS A 7 -10.47 3.47 16.44
CA LYS A 7 -9.70 4.58 15.86
C LYS A 7 -9.09 4.18 14.53
N THR A 8 -8.80 5.19 13.72
CA THR A 8 -8.23 5.09 12.37
C THR A 8 -6.79 5.63 12.38
N ALA A 9 -5.91 4.98 11.63
CA ALA A 9 -4.53 5.41 11.51
C ALA A 9 -4.01 5.16 10.09
N VAL A 10 -3.26 6.12 9.56
CA VAL A 10 -2.59 6.03 8.25
C VAL A 10 -1.14 6.51 8.35
N LEU A 11 -0.31 6.19 7.37
CA LEU A 11 1.01 6.83 7.26
C LEU A 11 0.89 8.24 6.69
N TRP A 12 0.10 8.42 5.63
CA TRP A 12 -0.07 9.68 4.93
C TRP A 12 -1.52 10.13 4.88
N TYR A 13 -1.79 11.35 5.35
CA TYR A 13 -3.08 12.03 5.21
C TYR A 13 -2.94 13.08 4.09
N LYS A 14 -3.73 12.98 3.01
CA LYS A 14 -3.60 13.87 1.84
C LYS A 14 -4.69 14.93 1.85
N ALA A 15 -4.41 16.11 1.28
CA ALA A 15 -5.41 17.18 1.15
C ALA A 15 -6.67 16.77 0.37
N CYS A 16 -6.57 15.80 -0.54
CA CYS A 16 -7.71 15.26 -1.29
C CYS A 16 -8.54 14.23 -0.50
N SER A 17 -8.15 13.84 0.71
CA SER A 17 -8.90 12.88 1.52
C SER A 17 -10.25 13.46 1.96
N ILE A 18 -11.31 12.67 1.81
CA ILE A 18 -12.68 13.05 2.21
C ILE A 18 -12.95 12.87 3.71
N PHE A 19 -11.98 12.32 4.45
CA PHE A 19 -12.06 12.01 5.86
C PHE A 19 -10.69 12.22 6.53
N GLU A 20 -10.69 12.81 7.72
CA GLU A 20 -9.50 13.00 8.55
C GLU A 20 -9.35 11.81 9.52
N PRO A 21 -8.22 11.07 9.49
CA PRO A 21 -7.98 9.95 10.39
C PRO A 21 -7.58 10.41 11.80
N ASP A 22 -7.83 9.59 12.82
CA ASP A 22 -7.47 9.91 14.22
C ASP A 22 -5.96 10.07 14.40
N TYR A 23 -5.17 9.33 13.62
CA TYR A 23 -3.70 9.43 13.61
C TYR A 23 -3.13 9.37 12.19
N TYR A 24 -2.09 10.18 11.95
CA TYR A 24 -1.28 10.11 10.73
C TYR A 24 0.18 10.47 11.03
N VAL A 25 1.12 9.98 10.21
CA VAL A 25 2.55 10.30 10.37
C VAL A 25 2.88 11.61 9.67
N ASP A 26 2.38 11.80 8.44
CA ASP A 26 2.66 13.00 7.65
C ASP A 26 1.41 13.49 6.92
N TYR A 27 1.25 14.81 6.85
CA TYR A 27 0.20 15.46 6.08
C TYR A 27 0.76 15.96 4.75
N LEU A 28 0.17 15.51 3.65
CA LEU A 28 0.58 15.85 2.30
C LEU A 28 -0.40 16.90 1.73
N PRO A 29 0.05 18.15 1.49
CA PRO A 29 -0.83 19.22 0.99
C PRO A 29 -1.29 19.00 -0.46
N ASP A 30 -0.61 18.10 -1.19
CA ASP A 30 -0.90 17.74 -2.57
C ASP A 30 -1.32 16.25 -2.66
N ASN A 31 -1.47 15.74 -3.89
CA ASN A 31 -1.75 14.33 -4.15
C ASN A 31 -0.57 13.62 -4.84
N PRO A 32 0.59 13.44 -4.16
CA PRO A 32 1.70 12.70 -4.75
C PRO A 32 1.37 11.20 -4.83
N TRP A 33 1.95 10.54 -5.82
CA TRP A 33 2.02 9.09 -5.84
C TRP A 33 3.06 8.61 -4.80
N VAL A 34 2.71 7.65 -3.96
CA VAL A 34 3.58 7.12 -2.91
C VAL A 34 3.88 5.67 -3.23
N HIS A 35 5.07 5.40 -3.75
CA HIS A 35 5.51 4.03 -4.02
C HIS A 35 5.88 3.32 -2.72
N GLN A 36 5.21 2.22 -2.43
CA GLN A 36 5.42 1.42 -1.23
C GLN A 36 6.29 0.20 -1.54
N PRO A 37 7.17 -0.21 -0.62
CA PRO A 37 8.13 -1.30 -0.86
C PRO A 37 7.46 -2.68 -1.07
N PHE A 38 6.17 -2.81 -0.79
CA PHE A 38 5.40 -4.03 -1.01
C PHE A 38 4.56 -4.02 -2.29
N GLU A 39 4.56 -2.92 -3.05
CA GLU A 39 3.87 -2.79 -4.35
C GLU A 39 4.73 -3.37 -5.49
N ILE A 40 5.27 -4.58 -5.29
CA ILE A 40 6.23 -5.22 -6.23
C ILE A 40 5.65 -5.41 -7.64
N TYR A 41 4.32 -5.52 -7.75
CA TYR A 41 3.63 -5.71 -9.02
C TYR A 41 3.54 -4.44 -9.86
N GLU A 42 3.74 -3.25 -9.28
CA GLU A 42 3.80 -2.01 -10.07
C GLU A 42 5.05 -1.94 -10.94
N GLN A 43 6.10 -2.66 -10.55
CA GLN A 43 7.40 -2.67 -11.22
C GLN A 43 7.64 -3.91 -12.08
N ILE A 44 6.69 -4.86 -12.11
CA ILE A 44 6.85 -6.11 -12.85
C ILE A 44 6.06 -6.06 -14.16
N SER A 45 6.70 -6.48 -15.26
CA SER A 45 5.96 -6.73 -16.50
C SER A 45 5.26 -8.10 -16.45
N ALA A 46 4.26 -8.30 -17.32
CA ALA A 46 3.63 -9.61 -17.47
C ALA A 46 4.63 -10.71 -17.87
N ALA A 47 5.68 -10.35 -18.63
CA ALA A 47 6.73 -11.26 -19.03
C ALA A 47 7.63 -11.66 -17.83
N ASP A 48 8.01 -10.69 -17.00
CA ASP A 48 8.81 -10.95 -15.79
C ASP A 48 8.04 -11.82 -14.79
N LEU A 49 6.72 -11.60 -14.67
CA LEU A 49 5.85 -12.44 -13.86
C LEU A 49 5.78 -13.88 -14.40
N ALA A 50 5.56 -14.05 -15.71
CA ALA A 50 5.51 -15.38 -16.34
C ALA A 50 6.84 -16.14 -16.19
N PHE A 51 7.96 -15.43 -16.32
CA PHE A 51 9.29 -16.00 -16.07
C PHE A 51 9.45 -16.46 -14.62
N THR A 52 9.06 -15.61 -13.66
CA THR A 52 9.15 -15.91 -12.22
C THR A 52 8.32 -17.13 -11.85
N LEU A 53 7.07 -17.22 -12.34
CA LEU A 53 6.20 -18.37 -12.08
C LEU A 53 6.75 -19.67 -12.70
N THR A 54 7.33 -19.58 -13.90
CA THR A 54 7.93 -20.74 -14.56
C THR A 54 9.13 -21.27 -13.77
N LYS A 55 10.00 -20.37 -13.27
CA LYS A 55 11.12 -20.73 -12.38
C LYS A 55 10.64 -21.42 -11.10
N MET A 56 9.66 -20.83 -10.41
CA MET A 56 9.10 -21.38 -9.17
C MET A 56 8.49 -22.78 -9.36
N ASN A 57 7.99 -23.10 -10.56
CA ASN A 57 7.43 -24.41 -10.88
C ASN A 57 8.47 -25.47 -11.27
N ILE A 58 9.68 -25.06 -11.68
CA ILE A 58 10.80 -25.97 -11.97
C ILE A 58 11.57 -26.31 -10.69
N ASP A 59 11.60 -25.40 -9.73
CA ASP A 59 12.30 -25.56 -8.45
C ASP A 59 11.46 -26.28 -7.35
N ARG A 60 10.27 -26.81 -7.70
CA ARG A 60 9.43 -27.67 -6.85
C ARG A 60 9.46 -29.12 -7.33
#